data_AF-A0A7J0AIA3-F1
#
_entry.id   AF-A0A7J0AIA3-F1
#
_cell.length_a   1.000
_cell.length_b   1.000
_cell.length_c   1.000
_cell.angle_alpha   90.00
_cell.angle_beta   90.00
_cell.angle_gamma   90.00
#
_symmetry.space_group_name_H-M   'P 1'
#
loop_
_entity.id
_entity.type
_entity.pdbx_description
1 polymer ?
#
loop_
_entity_poly.entity_id
_entity_poly.type
_entity_poly.pdbx_seq_one_letter_code
_entity_poly.pdbx_strand_id
1 'polypeptide(L)'
;MNIRRRLFIWLAISLTALGVAVPASAQQEFKRKLEQVSFVPKGAWISGVSVSYSQSDQSKYQFLIIENINGDTYTFKVSPMLMFCFKDNLAAGGRFSYSRQRTRLSSADIVLDSETSYNIDNLYSISHSYHGTALFRSYLSLGRSTRFGLFNEVQLQLGGGQSKLVNGVGENLSGTYQRTFDFNVGLAPGLSVFLNNYSAIEVNVGVLGFNYTHVHAVTDRIYEADLRTQRANFKINLFSITFGVTFYI
;
A
#
# COMPACT_ATOMS: atom_id res chain seq x y z
N MET A 1 -20.92 28.28 70.73
CA MET A 1 -21.80 27.82 69.64
C MET A 1 -22.22 26.38 69.94
N ASN A 2 -23.50 26.16 70.24
CA ASN A 2 -24.01 24.93 70.89
C ASN A 2 -23.82 23.67 70.04
N ILE A 3 -23.46 22.56 70.70
CA ILE A 3 -23.12 21.26 70.08
C ILE A 3 -24.25 20.72 69.18
N ARG A 4 -25.51 21.04 69.52
CA ARG A 4 -26.70 20.72 68.71
C ARG A 4 -26.68 21.38 67.33
N ARG A 5 -26.17 22.62 67.23
CA ARG A 5 -26.08 23.36 65.96
C ARG A 5 -25.01 22.78 65.04
N ARG A 6 -23.91 22.27 65.60
CA ARG A 6 -22.88 21.54 64.85
C ARG A 6 -23.40 20.21 64.32
N LEU A 7 -24.17 19.48 65.12
CA LEU A 7 -24.78 18.21 64.69
C LEU A 7 -25.74 18.38 63.51
N PHE A 8 -26.58 19.43 63.54
CA PHE A 8 -27.48 19.76 62.42
C PHE A 8 -26.74 20.15 61.15
N ILE A 9 -25.60 20.85 61.27
CA ILE A 9 -24.76 21.21 60.12
C ILE A 9 -24.10 19.96 59.53
N TRP A 10 -23.57 19.06 60.37
CA TRP A 10 -23.01 17.79 59.91
C TRP A 10 -24.05 16.86 59.27
N LEU A 11 -25.28 16.85 59.79
CA LEU A 11 -26.39 16.08 59.21
C LEU A 11 -26.85 16.66 57.86
N ALA A 12 -26.88 17.99 57.72
CA ALA A 12 -27.23 18.66 56.46
C ALA A 12 -26.16 18.47 55.39
N ILE A 13 -24.88 18.43 55.77
CA ILE A 13 -23.76 18.14 54.87
C ILE A 13 -23.76 16.67 54.44
N SER A 14 -24.12 15.72 55.32
CA SER A 14 -24.23 14.31 54.92
C SER A 14 -25.43 14.07 53.99
N LEU A 15 -26.55 14.78 54.20
CA LEU A 15 -27.73 14.67 53.34
C LEU A 15 -27.50 15.26 51.94
N THR A 16 -26.70 16.33 51.84
CA THR A 16 -26.32 16.92 50.56
C THR A 16 -25.25 16.10 49.83
N ALA A 17 -24.36 15.41 50.56
CA ALA A 17 -23.42 14.45 49.96
C ALA A 17 -24.11 13.18 49.39
N LEU A 18 -25.25 12.76 49.95
CA LEU A 18 -26.04 11.65 49.39
C LEU A 18 -26.90 12.05 48.17
N GLY A 19 -27.21 13.33 47.99
CA GLY A 19 -28.10 13.82 46.91
C GLY A 19 -27.44 14.04 45.54
N VAL A 20 -26.09 13.94 45.44
CA VAL A 20 -25.34 14.24 44.20
C VAL A 20 -24.97 12.98 43.40
N ALA A 21 -25.34 11.78 43.89
CA ALA A 21 -25.21 10.54 43.13
C ALA A 21 -26.38 10.37 42.14
N VAL A 22 -26.71 11.40 41.36
CA VAL A 22 -27.42 11.19 40.11
C VAL A 22 -26.39 10.54 39.18
N PRO A 23 -26.59 9.31 38.68
CA PRO A 23 -25.70 8.79 37.68
C PRO A 23 -25.78 9.77 36.51
N ALA A 24 -24.70 10.52 36.27
CA ALA A 24 -24.53 11.24 35.03
C ALA A 24 -24.74 10.19 33.95
N SER A 25 -25.88 10.28 33.27
CA SER A 25 -26.20 9.41 32.14
C SER A 25 -25.15 9.72 31.10
N ALA A 26 -24.04 9.00 31.18
CA ALA A 26 -22.97 9.03 30.21
C ALA A 26 -23.65 8.79 28.88
N GLN A 27 -23.53 9.80 28.00
CA GLN A 27 -23.91 9.77 26.60
C GLN A 27 -24.00 8.32 26.11
N GLN A 28 -25.20 7.84 25.78
CA GLN A 28 -25.35 6.49 25.22
C GLN A 28 -24.34 6.37 24.09
N GLU A 29 -23.33 5.54 24.29
CA GLU A 29 -22.31 5.26 23.30
C GLU A 29 -23.10 4.83 22.06
N PHE A 30 -23.00 5.60 20.97
CA PHE A 30 -23.70 5.31 19.74
C PHE A 30 -23.09 4.05 19.15
N LYS A 31 -23.50 2.90 19.66
CA LYS A 31 -23.18 1.58 19.13
C LYS A 31 -23.95 1.48 17.83
N ARG A 32 -23.29 1.85 16.74
CA ARG A 32 -23.72 1.56 15.38
C ARG A 32 -24.13 0.09 15.38
N LYS A 33 -25.44 -0.20 15.31
CA LYS A 33 -26.00 -1.55 15.18
C LYS A 33 -25.67 -2.10 13.78
N LEU A 34 -24.39 -2.22 13.49
CA LEU A 34 -23.92 -3.11 12.45
C LEU A 34 -23.98 -4.49 13.11
N GLU A 35 -24.94 -5.33 12.71
CA GLU A 35 -24.85 -6.76 13.01
C GLU A 35 -23.51 -7.22 12.44
N GLN A 36 -22.52 -7.38 13.32
CA GLN A 36 -21.18 -7.77 12.94
C GLN A 36 -21.19 -9.28 12.71
N VAL A 37 -21.77 -9.69 11.57
CA VAL A 37 -21.66 -11.07 11.11
C VAL A 37 -20.18 -11.38 10.96
N SER A 38 -19.70 -12.43 11.61
CA SER A 38 -18.31 -12.88 11.48
C SER A 38 -18.09 -13.31 10.03
N PHE A 39 -17.36 -12.47 9.27
CA PHE A 39 -17.08 -12.67 7.86
C PHE A 39 -15.93 -13.66 7.68
N VAL A 40 -14.88 -13.52 8.50
CA VAL A 40 -13.80 -14.50 8.62
C VAL A 40 -13.69 -14.95 10.07
N PRO A 41 -13.94 -16.25 10.36
CA PRO A 41 -13.89 -16.75 11.73
C PRO A 41 -12.46 -16.77 12.27
N LYS A 42 -12.32 -16.62 13.59
CA LYS A 42 -11.05 -16.86 14.28
C LYS A 42 -10.49 -18.25 13.94
N GLY A 43 -9.18 -18.32 13.71
CA GLY A 43 -8.44 -19.55 13.42
C GLY A 43 -8.25 -19.84 11.94
N ALA A 44 -8.89 -19.09 11.05
CA ALA A 44 -8.72 -19.24 9.60
C ALA A 44 -7.33 -18.77 9.14
N TRP A 45 -6.75 -19.53 8.21
CA TRP A 45 -5.58 -19.16 7.43
C TRP A 45 -6.03 -18.53 6.13
N ILE A 46 -5.50 -17.34 5.84
CA ILE A 46 -5.76 -16.63 4.61
C ILE A 46 -4.50 -16.68 3.78
N SER A 47 -4.53 -17.42 2.67
CA SER A 47 -3.40 -17.55 1.76
C SER A 47 -3.83 -17.09 0.38
N GLY A 48 -3.04 -16.26 -0.28
CA GLY A 48 -3.41 -15.74 -1.59
C GLY A 48 -2.19 -15.46 -2.45
N VAL A 49 -2.43 -15.35 -3.75
CA VAL A 49 -1.42 -14.94 -4.71
C VAL A 49 -2.03 -13.87 -5.60
N SER A 50 -1.30 -12.77 -5.75
CA SER A 50 -1.55 -11.77 -6.79
C SER A 50 -0.46 -11.87 -7.84
N VAL A 51 -0.87 -12.03 -9.10
CA VAL A 51 0.02 -11.99 -10.26
C VAL A 51 -0.40 -10.80 -11.11
N SER A 52 0.57 -9.99 -11.52
CA SER A 52 0.38 -8.87 -12.41
C SER A 52 1.40 -8.94 -13.53
N TYR A 53 0.91 -8.94 -14.77
CA TYR A 53 1.70 -8.91 -15.99
C TYR A 53 1.25 -7.68 -16.77
N SER A 54 2.20 -6.84 -17.18
CA SER A 54 1.94 -5.70 -18.03
C SER A 54 3.00 -5.64 -19.13
N GLN A 55 2.54 -5.61 -20.38
CA GLN A 55 3.35 -5.34 -21.55
C GLN A 55 2.84 -4.05 -22.17
N SER A 56 3.76 -3.18 -22.54
CA SER A 56 3.47 -1.92 -23.17
C SER A 56 4.42 -1.76 -24.34
N ASP A 57 3.87 -1.71 -25.54
CA ASP A 57 4.62 -1.50 -26.78
C ASP A 57 4.27 -0.11 -27.30
N GLN A 58 5.25 0.78 -27.33
CA GLN A 58 5.11 2.13 -27.88
C GLN A 58 5.65 2.15 -29.31
N SER A 59 4.78 2.46 -30.27
CA SER A 59 5.13 2.68 -31.67
C SER A 59 4.78 4.11 -32.07
N LYS A 60 5.78 4.95 -32.40
CA LYS A 60 5.60 6.35 -32.84
C LYS A 60 4.73 7.19 -31.89
N TYR A 61 4.94 7.05 -30.58
CA TYR A 61 4.19 7.87 -29.62
C TYR A 61 4.68 9.32 -29.71
N GLN A 62 3.76 10.25 -29.98
CA GLN A 62 4.02 11.69 -30.10
C GLN A 62 3.39 12.41 -28.92
N PHE A 63 4.21 13.09 -28.12
CA PHE A 63 3.74 13.90 -27.00
C PHE A 63 4.38 15.28 -27.07
N LEU A 64 3.69 16.23 -27.72
CA LEU A 64 3.91 17.68 -27.93
C LEU A 64 5.36 18.20 -28.19
N ILE A 65 6.37 17.73 -27.48
CA ILE A 65 7.80 18.10 -27.52
C ILE A 65 8.70 16.86 -27.75
N ILE A 66 8.17 15.64 -27.58
CA ILE A 66 8.92 14.38 -27.79
C ILE A 66 8.22 13.59 -28.89
N GLU A 67 8.96 13.27 -29.94
CA GLU A 67 8.46 12.54 -31.10
C GLU A 67 9.16 11.17 -31.21
N ASN A 68 8.49 10.23 -31.86
CA ASN A 68 9.11 8.98 -32.31
C ASN A 68 9.68 8.06 -31.20
N ILE A 69 9.02 8.01 -30.03
CA ILE A 69 9.34 7.04 -28.97
C ILE A 69 8.98 5.63 -29.48
N ASN A 70 10.00 4.79 -29.71
CA ASN A 70 9.86 3.39 -30.07
C ASN A 70 10.50 2.49 -29.01
N GLY A 71 9.69 1.76 -28.23
CA GLY A 71 10.20 0.93 -27.13
C GLY A 71 9.20 -0.10 -26.61
N ASP A 72 9.73 -1.15 -25.99
CA ASP A 72 9.00 -2.20 -25.28
C ASP A 72 9.27 -2.13 -23.78
N THR A 73 8.21 -2.07 -22.98
CA THR A 73 8.27 -2.21 -21.52
C THR A 73 7.49 -3.43 -21.08
N TYR A 74 8.17 -4.31 -20.36
CA TYR A 74 7.61 -5.50 -19.75
C TYR A 74 7.76 -5.44 -18.23
N THR A 75 6.66 -5.65 -17.50
CA THR A 75 6.64 -5.74 -16.04
C THR A 75 5.94 -7.02 -15.58
N PHE A 76 6.62 -7.79 -14.74
CA PHE A 76 6.10 -8.96 -14.07
C PHE A 76 6.17 -8.79 -12.57
N LYS A 77 5.06 -8.99 -11.88
CA LYS A 77 4.98 -8.93 -10.43
C LYS A 77 4.20 -10.13 -9.91
N VAL A 78 4.77 -10.79 -8.92
CA VAL A 78 4.11 -11.86 -8.17
C VAL A 78 4.16 -11.52 -6.69
N SER A 79 3.06 -11.75 -5.99
CA SER A 79 2.94 -11.39 -4.58
C SER A 79 2.14 -12.44 -3.81
N PRO A 80 2.78 -13.53 -3.34
CA PRO A 80 2.15 -14.43 -2.39
C PRO A 80 1.95 -13.75 -1.03
N MET A 81 0.84 -14.06 -0.39
CA MET A 81 0.49 -13.60 0.95
C MET A 81 0.03 -14.75 1.82
N LEU A 82 0.30 -14.64 3.11
CA LEU A 82 -0.12 -15.57 4.15
C LEU A 82 -0.47 -14.79 5.41
N MET A 83 -1.68 -15.00 5.92
CA MET A 83 -2.17 -14.37 7.13
C MET A 83 -2.94 -15.35 7.99
N PHE A 84 -3.05 -15.02 9.27
CA PHE A 84 -3.77 -15.80 10.26
C PHE A 84 -4.80 -14.91 10.97
N CYS A 85 -6.04 -15.40 11.06
CA CYS A 85 -7.12 -14.74 11.78
C CYS A 85 -7.06 -15.04 13.28
N PHE A 86 -6.45 -14.13 14.05
CA PHE A 86 -6.32 -14.29 15.50
C PHE A 86 -7.61 -13.96 16.28
N LYS A 87 -8.49 -13.15 15.68
CA LYS A 87 -9.81 -12.81 16.21
C LYS A 87 -10.78 -12.71 15.05
N ASP A 88 -12.08 -12.85 15.33
CA ASP A 88 -13.12 -12.69 14.32
C ASP A 88 -12.93 -11.36 13.58
N ASN A 89 -12.91 -11.43 12.24
CA ASN A 89 -12.69 -10.31 11.34
C ASN A 89 -11.34 -9.58 11.47
N LEU A 90 -10.36 -10.12 12.20
CA LEU A 90 -9.02 -9.55 12.30
C LEU A 90 -7.97 -10.57 11.90
N ALA A 91 -7.11 -10.20 10.96
CA ALA A 91 -6.01 -11.02 10.49
C ALA A 91 -4.69 -10.28 10.58
N ALA A 92 -3.61 -11.03 10.84
CA ALA A 92 -2.25 -10.52 10.75
C ALA A 92 -1.39 -11.51 9.97
N GLY A 93 -0.41 -11.00 9.23
CA GLY A 93 0.48 -11.86 8.47
C GLY A 93 1.48 -11.10 7.63
N GLY A 94 1.91 -11.74 6.55
CA GLY A 94 2.93 -11.23 5.67
C GLY A 94 2.59 -11.44 4.19
N ARG A 95 3.18 -10.59 3.36
CA ARG A 95 3.18 -10.71 1.91
C ARG A 95 4.58 -10.51 1.41
N PHE A 96 5.00 -11.41 0.55
CA PHE A 96 6.24 -11.25 -0.20
C PHE A 96 5.89 -10.76 -1.59
N SER A 97 6.65 -9.81 -2.12
CA SER A 97 6.46 -9.27 -3.45
C SER A 97 7.76 -9.31 -4.21
N TYR A 98 7.74 -9.94 -5.38
CA TYR A 98 8.81 -9.89 -6.35
C TYR A 98 8.32 -9.16 -7.60
N SER A 99 9.11 -8.20 -8.06
CA SER A 99 8.84 -7.47 -9.29
C SER A 99 10.08 -7.51 -10.18
N ARG A 100 9.86 -7.75 -11.46
CA ARG A 100 10.87 -7.64 -12.50
C ARG A 100 10.33 -6.75 -13.61
N GLN A 101 11.11 -5.75 -13.99
CA GLN A 101 10.78 -4.89 -15.11
C GLN A 101 11.95 -4.83 -16.08
N ARG A 102 11.62 -4.81 -17.37
CA ARG A 102 12.55 -4.53 -18.46
C ARG A 102 11.95 -3.43 -19.30
N THR A 103 12.73 -2.41 -19.56
CA THR A 103 12.38 -1.33 -20.49
C THR A 103 13.48 -1.25 -21.52
N ARG A 104 13.12 -1.37 -22.79
CA ARG A 104 14.02 -1.17 -23.92
C ARG A 104 13.42 -0.07 -24.79
N LEU A 105 14.21 0.96 -25.02
CA LEU A 105 13.87 2.09 -25.88
C LEU A 105 14.91 2.11 -27.00
N SER A 106 14.45 1.94 -28.23
CA SER A 106 15.32 1.86 -29.40
C SER A 106 15.72 3.26 -29.89
N SER A 107 14.79 4.19 -29.91
CA SER A 107 15.01 5.59 -30.29
C SER A 107 13.99 6.50 -29.59
N ALA A 108 14.42 7.66 -29.13
CA ALA A 108 13.54 8.77 -28.76
C ALA A 108 14.13 10.08 -29.28
N ASP A 109 13.38 10.75 -30.14
CA ASP A 109 13.77 12.04 -30.71
C ASP A 109 13.13 13.14 -29.84
N ILE A 110 13.94 13.84 -29.06
CA ILE A 110 13.48 15.00 -28.27
C ILE A 110 13.72 16.25 -29.12
N VAL A 111 12.64 16.84 -29.62
CA VAL A 111 12.68 18.06 -30.44
C VAL A 111 12.18 19.22 -29.58
N LEU A 112 13.10 19.92 -28.92
CA LEU A 112 12.77 21.08 -28.06
C LEU A 112 12.68 22.39 -28.87
N ASP A 113 13.45 22.51 -29.96
CA ASP A 113 13.48 23.64 -30.90
C ASP A 113 14.15 23.21 -32.22
N SER A 114 14.05 23.99 -33.30
CA SER A 114 14.65 23.65 -34.62
C SER A 114 16.18 23.54 -34.60
N GLU A 115 16.84 24.06 -33.55
CA GLU A 115 18.30 23.98 -33.37
C GLU A 115 18.73 23.08 -32.20
N THR A 116 17.80 22.48 -31.44
CA THR A 116 18.13 21.63 -30.29
C THR A 116 17.44 20.27 -30.41
N SER A 117 18.08 19.35 -31.14
CA SER A 117 17.71 17.94 -31.18
C SER A 117 18.65 17.13 -30.28
N TYR A 118 18.08 16.47 -29.27
CA TYR A 118 18.80 15.47 -28.48
C TYR A 118 18.29 14.10 -28.89
N ASN A 119 19.17 13.28 -29.46
CA ASN A 119 18.87 11.90 -29.81
C ASN A 119 19.35 10.98 -28.67
N ILE A 120 18.43 10.25 -28.04
CA ILE A 120 18.76 9.20 -27.08
C ILE A 120 18.62 7.85 -27.80
N ASP A 121 19.77 7.33 -28.24
CA ASP A 121 19.87 6.03 -28.90
C ASP A 121 20.03 4.89 -27.87
N ASN A 122 19.18 3.87 -27.97
CA ASN A 122 19.32 2.58 -27.29
C ASN A 122 19.45 2.64 -25.76
N LEU A 123 18.38 3.06 -25.07
CA LEU A 123 18.28 2.92 -23.61
C LEU A 123 17.75 1.53 -23.24
N TYR A 124 18.55 0.79 -22.49
CA TYR A 124 18.18 -0.51 -21.97
C TYR A 124 18.22 -0.52 -20.44
N SER A 125 17.09 -0.78 -19.81
CA SER A 125 16.94 -0.84 -18.37
C SER A 125 16.36 -2.18 -17.93
N ILE A 126 17.03 -2.85 -16.99
CA ILE A 126 16.47 -4.00 -16.26
C ILE A 126 16.44 -3.63 -14.79
N SER A 127 15.31 -3.87 -14.13
CA SER A 127 15.20 -3.75 -12.68
C SER A 127 14.56 -4.98 -12.05
N HIS A 128 15.00 -5.28 -10.84
CA HIS A 128 14.47 -6.32 -9.98
C HIS A 128 14.25 -5.75 -8.59
N SER A 129 13.11 -6.04 -7.97
CA SER A 129 12.82 -5.62 -6.61
C SER A 129 12.16 -6.72 -5.80
N TYR A 130 12.51 -6.76 -4.51
CA TYR A 130 12.01 -7.70 -3.53
C TYR A 130 11.53 -6.92 -2.33
N HIS A 131 10.30 -7.19 -1.90
CA HIS A 131 9.70 -6.52 -0.75
C HIS A 131 9.02 -7.53 0.16
N GLY A 132 9.30 -7.45 1.45
CA GLY A 132 8.52 -8.08 2.51
C GLY A 132 7.54 -7.06 3.07
N THR A 133 6.28 -7.43 3.18
CA THR A 133 5.23 -6.57 3.75
C THR A 133 4.60 -7.28 4.94
N ALA A 134 4.62 -6.69 6.13
CA ALA A 134 3.77 -7.11 7.23
C ALA A 134 2.38 -6.49 7.04
N LEU A 135 1.35 -7.30 7.22
CA LEU A 135 -0.03 -6.95 6.94
C LEU A 135 -0.88 -7.14 8.19
N PHE A 136 -1.74 -6.17 8.47
CA PHE A 136 -2.78 -6.27 9.47
C PHE A 136 -4.11 -5.90 8.85
N ARG A 137 -5.05 -6.82 8.80
CA ARG A 137 -6.36 -6.64 8.15
C ARG A 137 -7.49 -6.62 9.16
N SER A 138 -8.40 -5.68 8.97
CA SER A 138 -9.71 -5.66 9.62
C SER A 138 -10.81 -5.79 8.57
N TYR A 139 -11.63 -6.83 8.71
CA TYR A 139 -12.75 -7.15 7.83
C TYR A 139 -14.06 -6.54 8.35
N LEU A 140 -14.92 -6.13 7.42
CA LEU A 140 -16.25 -5.61 7.67
C LEU A 140 -17.21 -6.22 6.64
N SER A 141 -18.18 -7.01 7.09
CA SER A 141 -19.21 -7.56 6.20
C SER A 141 -20.16 -6.46 5.70
N LEU A 142 -20.49 -6.48 4.41
CA LEU A 142 -21.51 -5.61 3.82
C LEU A 142 -22.89 -6.27 3.97
N GLY A 143 -23.59 -5.93 5.06
CA GLY A 143 -24.95 -6.38 5.32
C GLY A 143 -25.04 -7.80 5.88
N ARG A 144 -26.12 -8.52 5.54
CA ARG A 144 -26.37 -9.89 6.01
C ARG A 144 -25.76 -10.98 5.12
N SER A 145 -25.15 -10.59 4.00
CA SER A 145 -24.57 -11.51 3.03
C SER A 145 -23.09 -11.73 3.34
N THR A 146 -22.68 -12.99 3.48
CA THR A 146 -21.28 -13.40 3.67
C THR A 146 -20.47 -13.42 2.37
N ARG A 147 -21.04 -12.91 1.26
CA ARG A 147 -20.40 -12.92 -0.07
C ARG A 147 -19.56 -11.69 -0.35
N PHE A 148 -19.91 -10.55 0.22
CA PHE A 148 -19.22 -9.28 0.01
C PHE A 148 -18.74 -8.73 1.35
N GLY A 149 -17.44 -8.41 1.44
CA GLY A 149 -16.87 -7.80 2.62
C GLY A 149 -15.85 -6.76 2.25
N LEU A 150 -15.87 -5.63 2.95
CA LEU A 150 -14.79 -4.66 2.89
C LEU A 150 -13.70 -5.08 3.85
N PHE A 151 -12.47 -4.70 3.56
CA PHE A 151 -11.40 -4.78 4.53
C PHE A 151 -10.53 -3.54 4.49
N ASN A 152 -9.93 -3.22 5.63
CA ASN A 152 -8.87 -2.24 5.72
C ASN A 152 -7.58 -2.97 6.07
N GLU A 153 -6.54 -2.74 5.28
CA GLU A 153 -5.24 -3.36 5.46
C GLU A 153 -4.22 -2.30 5.86
N VAL A 154 -3.57 -2.48 7.00
CA VAL A 154 -2.37 -1.73 7.37
C VAL A 154 -1.17 -2.50 6.83
N GLN A 155 -0.33 -1.81 6.07
CA GLN A 155 0.86 -2.36 5.44
C GLN A 155 2.10 -1.71 6.01
N LEU A 156 3.06 -2.54 6.41
CA LEU A 156 4.44 -2.14 6.70
C LEU A 156 5.33 -2.89 5.71
N GLN A 157 5.80 -2.18 4.69
CA GLN A 157 6.61 -2.73 3.62
C GLN A 157 8.08 -2.31 3.79
N LEU A 158 8.97 -3.29 3.67
CA LEU A 158 10.40 -3.07 3.60
C LEU A 158 10.96 -3.90 2.44
N GLY A 159 11.86 -3.32 1.67
CA GLY A 159 12.47 -4.03 0.57
C GLY A 159 13.63 -3.29 -0.05
N GLY A 160 14.06 -3.82 -1.18
CA GLY A 160 15.08 -3.20 -1.97
C GLY A 160 15.10 -3.77 -3.37
N GLY A 161 15.81 -3.08 -4.24
CA GLY A 161 15.93 -3.44 -5.62
C GLY A 161 17.29 -3.10 -6.18
N GLN A 162 17.53 -3.62 -7.37
CA GLN A 162 18.68 -3.29 -8.17
C GLN A 162 18.19 -2.99 -9.57
N SER A 163 18.73 -1.94 -10.18
CA SER A 163 18.50 -1.62 -11.57
C SER A 163 19.83 -1.45 -12.28
N LYS A 164 19.85 -1.87 -13.54
CA LYS A 164 20.95 -1.61 -14.47
C LYS A 164 20.37 -0.87 -15.65
N LEU A 165 20.89 0.34 -15.86
CA LEU A 165 20.59 1.17 -17.01
C LEU A 165 21.84 1.24 -17.88
N VAL A 166 21.67 1.01 -19.18
CA VAL A 166 22.72 1.12 -20.19
C VAL A 166 22.21 2.04 -21.28
N ASN A 167 23.06 2.99 -21.68
CA ASN A 167 22.74 3.98 -22.71
C ASN A 167 23.94 4.13 -23.66
N GLY A 168 23.67 4.34 -24.95
CA GLY A 168 24.69 4.59 -25.97
C GLY A 168 25.12 3.36 -26.79
N VAL A 169 25.94 3.61 -27.81
CA VAL A 169 26.44 2.62 -28.78
C VAL A 169 27.95 2.81 -28.98
N GLY A 170 28.72 1.73 -29.09
CA GLY A 170 30.14 1.77 -29.42
C GLY A 170 31.01 2.35 -28.29
N GLU A 171 31.81 3.38 -28.60
CA GLU A 171 32.78 3.99 -27.67
C GLU A 171 32.13 4.94 -26.63
N ASN A 172 30.86 5.32 -26.81
CA ASN A 172 30.08 6.17 -25.89
C ASN A 172 29.10 5.37 -25.01
N LEU A 173 29.40 4.09 -24.75
CA LEU A 173 28.58 3.24 -23.90
C LEU A 173 28.74 3.64 -22.43
N SER A 174 27.66 4.10 -21.80
CA SER A 174 27.62 4.39 -20.37
C SER A 174 26.64 3.45 -19.65
N GLY A 175 27.04 2.98 -18.48
CA GLY A 175 26.29 2.06 -17.65
C GLY A 175 26.11 2.57 -16.23
N THR A 176 24.87 2.74 -15.80
CA THR A 176 24.50 3.10 -14.43
C THR A 176 23.93 1.89 -13.71
N TYR A 177 24.55 1.51 -12.60
CA TYR A 177 24.02 0.52 -11.68
C TYR A 177 23.43 1.23 -10.46
N GLN A 178 22.18 0.92 -10.11
CA GLN A 178 21.51 1.52 -8.96
C GLN A 178 21.07 0.44 -7.98
N ARG A 179 21.22 0.75 -6.70
CA ARG A 179 20.69 -0.02 -5.58
C ARG A 179 19.66 0.83 -4.86
N THR A 180 18.48 0.26 -4.68
CA THR A 180 17.36 0.92 -4.03
C THR A 180 17.02 0.24 -2.72
N PHE A 181 16.74 1.04 -1.71
CA PHE A 181 16.12 0.62 -0.47
C PHE A 181 14.77 1.34 -0.32
N ASP A 182 13.73 0.57 -0.04
CA ASP A 182 12.36 1.05 0.07
C ASP A 182 11.78 0.71 1.44
N PHE A 183 11.19 1.72 2.07
CA PHE A 183 10.41 1.59 3.28
C PHE A 183 9.07 2.30 3.08
N ASN A 184 7.97 1.59 3.30
CA ASN A 184 6.63 2.12 3.15
C ASN A 184 5.76 1.71 4.35
N VAL A 185 4.98 2.67 4.83
CA VAL A 185 3.94 2.45 5.84
C VAL A 185 2.66 3.02 5.28
N GLY A 186 1.60 2.22 5.24
CA GLY A 186 0.35 2.72 4.71
C GLY A 186 -0.90 1.93 5.09
N LEU A 187 -2.03 2.47 4.66
CA LEU A 187 -3.36 1.90 4.77
C LEU A 187 -3.90 1.68 3.37
N ALA A 188 -4.40 0.48 3.11
CA ALA A 188 -4.99 0.07 1.84
C ALA A 188 -6.40 -0.46 2.10
N PRO A 189 -7.46 0.29 1.75
CA PRO A 189 -8.81 -0.24 1.75
C PRO A 189 -8.99 -1.21 0.57
N GLY A 190 -9.78 -2.26 0.79
CA GLY A 190 -10.08 -3.27 -0.22
C GLY A 190 -11.47 -3.87 -0.07
N LEU A 191 -11.85 -4.62 -1.09
CA LEU A 191 -13.09 -5.38 -1.18
C LEU A 191 -12.75 -6.85 -1.43
N SER A 192 -13.37 -7.74 -0.68
CA SER A 192 -13.30 -9.19 -0.83
C SER A 192 -14.66 -9.73 -1.27
N VAL A 193 -14.65 -10.56 -2.31
CA VAL A 193 -15.83 -11.21 -2.90
C VAL A 193 -15.66 -12.72 -2.86
N PHE A 194 -16.42 -13.40 -2.01
CA PHE A 194 -16.37 -14.86 -1.85
C PHE A 194 -17.11 -15.56 -3.01
N LEU A 195 -16.33 -16.22 -3.86
CA LEU A 195 -16.87 -17.06 -4.92
C LEU A 195 -17.44 -18.35 -4.34
N ASN A 196 -16.72 -18.97 -3.39
CA ASN A 196 -17.13 -20.15 -2.62
C ASN A 196 -16.76 -19.96 -1.14
N ASN A 197 -17.11 -20.91 -0.28
CA ASN A 197 -16.80 -20.85 1.16
C ASN A 197 -15.29 -20.84 1.48
N TYR A 198 -14.43 -21.17 0.52
CA TYR A 198 -12.97 -21.28 0.67
C TYR A 198 -12.19 -20.35 -0.27
N SER A 199 -12.84 -19.71 -1.25
CA SER A 199 -12.16 -18.89 -2.25
C SER A 199 -12.84 -17.54 -2.42
N ALA A 200 -12.02 -16.49 -2.44
CA ALA A 200 -12.46 -15.13 -2.69
C ALA A 200 -11.54 -14.44 -3.71
N ILE A 201 -12.12 -13.50 -4.44
CA ILE A 201 -11.37 -12.51 -5.20
C ILE A 201 -11.27 -11.27 -4.32
N GLU A 202 -10.05 -10.78 -4.16
CA GLU A 202 -9.76 -9.56 -3.42
C GLU A 202 -9.31 -8.46 -4.35
N VAL A 203 -9.77 -7.26 -4.06
CA VAL A 203 -9.49 -6.04 -4.80
C VAL A 203 -8.97 -5.01 -3.82
N ASN A 204 -7.71 -4.59 -3.99
CA ASN A 204 -7.12 -3.52 -3.20
C ASN A 204 -7.11 -2.22 -4.01
N VAL A 205 -7.51 -1.13 -3.35
CA VAL A 205 -7.44 0.23 -3.90
C VAL A 205 -6.24 0.94 -3.29
N GLY A 206 -5.57 1.77 -4.10
CA GLY A 206 -4.26 2.38 -3.83
C GLY A 206 -3.94 2.74 -2.37
N VAL A 207 -2.70 2.47 -1.98
CA VAL A 207 -2.19 2.62 -0.61
C VAL A 207 -2.01 4.10 -0.25
N LEU A 208 -2.58 4.49 0.89
CA LEU A 208 -2.34 5.76 1.55
C LEU A 208 -1.18 5.64 2.52
N GLY A 209 -0.22 6.54 2.53
CA GLY A 209 0.77 6.59 3.60
C GLY A 209 2.10 7.22 3.24
N PHE A 210 3.13 6.81 3.98
CA PHE A 210 4.48 7.33 3.91
C PHE A 210 5.38 6.37 3.15
N ASN A 211 6.20 6.93 2.28
CA ASN A 211 7.15 6.23 1.44
C ASN A 211 8.52 6.90 1.63
N TYR A 212 9.51 6.09 1.95
CA TYR A 212 10.91 6.46 2.00
C TYR A 212 11.67 5.57 1.02
N THR A 213 12.33 6.20 0.06
CA THR A 213 13.16 5.51 -0.93
C THR A 213 14.54 6.12 -0.92
N HIS A 214 15.56 5.28 -0.80
CA HIS A 214 16.96 5.67 -0.95
C HIS A 214 17.56 4.92 -2.13
N VAL A 215 18.08 5.66 -3.10
CA VAL A 215 18.75 5.12 -4.29
C VAL A 215 20.19 5.55 -4.25
N HIS A 216 21.10 4.59 -4.33
CA HIS A 216 22.52 4.81 -4.56
C HIS A 216 22.84 4.34 -5.97
N ALA A 217 23.37 5.22 -6.81
CA ALA A 217 23.65 4.97 -8.21
C ALA A 217 25.13 5.20 -8.51
N VAL A 218 25.73 4.27 -9.24
CA VAL A 218 27.12 4.37 -9.69
C VAL A 218 27.14 4.25 -11.21
N THR A 219 27.55 5.33 -11.89
CA THR A 219 27.69 5.40 -13.34
C THR A 219 29.15 5.22 -13.73
N ASP A 220 29.41 4.27 -14.63
CA ASP A 220 30.74 3.97 -15.18
C ASP A 220 31.83 3.72 -14.12
N ARG A 221 31.43 3.35 -12.90
CA ARG A 221 32.31 3.14 -11.74
C ARG A 221 33.10 4.39 -11.30
N ILE A 222 32.70 5.56 -11.77
CA ILE A 222 33.40 6.83 -11.49
C ILE A 222 32.45 7.82 -10.83
N TYR A 223 31.21 7.89 -11.28
CA TYR A 223 30.24 8.86 -10.81
C TYR A 223 29.28 8.22 -9.82
N GLU A 224 29.33 8.66 -8.57
CA GLU A 224 28.41 8.24 -7.53
C GLU A 224 27.31 9.29 -7.33
N ALA A 225 26.08 8.82 -7.18
CA ALA A 225 24.92 9.66 -6.92
C ALA A 225 24.04 9.04 -5.84
N ASP A 226 23.74 9.82 -4.82
CA ASP A 226 22.84 9.45 -3.73
C ASP A 226 21.55 10.25 -3.80
N LEU A 227 20.45 9.55 -4.02
CA LEU A 227 19.11 10.12 -4.02
C LEU A 227 18.34 9.62 -2.81
N ARG A 228 17.72 10.54 -2.07
CA ARG A 228 16.80 10.23 -0.97
C ARG A 228 15.48 10.91 -1.26
N THR A 229 14.43 10.12 -1.28
CA THR A 229 13.07 10.59 -1.58
C THR A 229 12.15 10.23 -0.43
N GLN A 230 11.49 11.25 0.12
CA GLN A 230 10.46 11.12 1.14
C GLN A 230 9.15 11.62 0.57
N ARG A 231 8.11 10.80 0.64
CA ARG A 231 6.78 11.13 0.12
C ARG A 231 5.71 10.70 1.10
N ALA A 232 4.77 11.59 1.36
CA ALA A 232 3.54 11.27 2.08
C ALA A 232 2.37 11.47 1.11
N ASN A 233 1.59 10.42 0.87
CA ASN A 233 0.42 10.48 0.00
C ASN A 233 -0.81 9.98 0.73
N PHE A 234 -1.75 10.91 1.00
CA PHE A 234 -3.04 10.61 1.64
C PHE A 234 -4.22 10.69 0.67
N LYS A 235 -3.96 10.80 -0.63
CA LYS A 235 -5.02 10.78 -1.66
C LYS A 235 -5.26 9.36 -2.13
N ILE A 236 -6.49 8.88 -1.96
CA ILE A 236 -6.88 7.55 -2.44
C ILE A 236 -6.91 7.60 -3.98
N ASN A 237 -6.15 6.71 -4.61
CA ASN A 237 -6.22 6.51 -6.04
C ASN A 237 -7.17 5.36 -6.37
N LEU A 238 -8.42 5.71 -6.71
CA LEU A 238 -9.49 4.76 -7.06
C LEU A 238 -9.21 3.96 -8.35
N PHE A 239 -8.33 4.47 -9.23
CA PHE A 239 -7.95 3.78 -10.47
C PHE A 239 -6.75 2.85 -10.28
N SER A 240 -6.06 2.93 -9.14
CA SER A 240 -5.00 2.00 -8.79
C SER A 240 -5.60 0.77 -8.13
N ILE A 241 -6.05 -0.17 -8.96
CA ILE A 241 -6.73 -1.39 -8.53
C ILE A 241 -5.80 -2.59 -8.71
N THR A 242 -5.61 -3.38 -7.66
CA THR A 242 -4.89 -4.66 -7.72
C THR A 242 -5.84 -5.80 -7.44
N PHE A 243 -5.88 -6.79 -8.34
CA PHE A 243 -6.64 -8.03 -8.17
C PHE A 243 -5.75 -9.12 -7.57
N GLY A 244 -6.33 -9.91 -6.67
CA GLY A 244 -5.71 -11.10 -6.09
C GLY A 244 -6.73 -12.22 -5.91
N VAL A 245 -6.26 -13.45 -5.98
CA VAL A 245 -7.06 -14.63 -5.60
C VAL A 245 -6.59 -15.09 -4.23
N THR A 246 -7.55 -15.24 -3.33
CA THR A 246 -7.30 -15.56 -1.93
C THR A 246 -8.13 -16.77 -1.52
N PHE A 247 -7.52 -17.65 -0.75
CA PHE A 247 -8.11 -18.84 -0.16
C PHE A 247 -8.20 -18.66 1.35
N TYR A 248 -9.36 -19.04 1.88
CA TYR A 248 -9.68 -19.01 3.29
C TYR A 248 -9.80 -20.47 3.74
N ILE A 249 -8.86 -20.91 4.58
CA ILE A 249 -8.67 -22.30 5.01
C ILE A 249 -8.84 -22.41 6.52
#